data_AF-A0AA36IEG8-F1
#
_entry.id   AF-A0AA36IEG8-F1
#
_cell.length_a   1.000
_cell.length_b   1.000
_cell.length_c   1.000
_cell.angle_alpha   90.00
_cell.angle_beta   90.00
_cell.angle_gamma   90.00
#
_symmetry.space_group_name_H-M   'P 1'
#
loop_
_entity.id
_entity.type
_entity.pdbx_description
1 polymer ?
#
loop_
_entity_poly.entity_id
_entity_poly.type
_entity_poly.pdbx_seq_one_letter_code
_entity_poly.pdbx_strand_id
1 'polypeptide(L)'
;MTDAKHGKAGKQQNTPLKITAPAKAHGVIVTAQLVAEQLELQCPVKDAGIVAFYFPGYPTAVDKTCQAAFLANFFPRSLQVGPVNQKPVQFGNAEAAFQSLKFWERHEEFQKLSGDEAFTKKLQLKGTEDFTYSGYSSNWAAMRHVLQNKFQDPQLRQGLRATDDAVLLEHNPVSNRDAIWSNNSDGSGKNWLGLQLMILRTELRRADKWESWLRQHVDFSTGAFHGEAWPTLVRRATLCLRRSLQSSL
;
A
#
# COMPACT_ATOMS: atom_id res chain seq x y z
N MET A 1 -20.15 39.07 -54.37
CA MET A 1 -20.05 39.86 -53.12
C MET A 1 -20.53 38.95 -51.99
N THR A 2 -19.78 37.92 -51.61
CA THR A 2 -18.69 37.92 -50.59
C THR A 2 -19.10 38.63 -49.30
N ASP A 3 -19.38 37.87 -48.24
CA ASP A 3 -18.45 37.81 -47.10
C ASP A 3 -18.89 36.79 -46.04
N ALA A 4 -18.04 35.79 -45.86
CA ALA A 4 -18.05 34.85 -44.76
C ALA A 4 -17.23 35.42 -43.60
N LYS A 5 -17.83 35.58 -42.41
CA LYS A 5 -17.08 35.86 -41.18
C LYS A 5 -16.71 34.56 -40.47
N HIS A 6 -15.45 34.16 -40.65
CA HIS A 6 -14.75 33.18 -39.84
C HIS A 6 -14.29 33.82 -38.52
N GLY A 7 -14.84 33.38 -37.40
CA GLY A 7 -14.27 33.60 -36.07
C GLY A 7 -13.28 32.48 -35.74
N LYS A 8 -11.98 32.80 -35.73
CA LYS A 8 -10.89 31.89 -35.38
C LYS A 8 -10.95 31.51 -33.89
N ALA A 9 -11.28 30.26 -33.59
CA ALA A 9 -10.94 29.66 -32.30
C ALA A 9 -9.43 29.37 -32.27
N GLY A 10 -8.73 29.91 -31.27
CA GLY A 10 -7.32 29.65 -31.03
C GLY A 10 -7.10 28.16 -30.77
N LYS A 11 -6.34 27.50 -31.65
CA LYS A 11 -5.81 26.16 -31.40
C LYS A 11 -4.78 26.27 -30.29
N GLN A 12 -5.18 25.94 -29.06
CA GLN A 12 -4.20 25.47 -28.06
C GLN A 12 -3.60 24.18 -28.62
N GLN A 13 -2.32 24.25 -28.96
CA GLN A 13 -1.54 23.10 -29.35
C GLN A 13 -1.42 22.20 -28.11
N ASN A 14 -2.15 21.09 -28.12
CA ASN A 14 -1.93 19.97 -27.22
C ASN A 14 -0.53 19.42 -27.51
N THR A 15 0.46 19.87 -26.76
CA THR A 15 1.78 19.24 -26.76
C THR A 15 1.63 17.91 -26.02
N PRO A 16 1.90 16.76 -26.66
CA PRO A 16 1.80 15.47 -25.98
C PRO A 16 2.81 15.40 -24.83
N LEU A 17 2.34 15.06 -23.64
CA LEU A 17 3.18 14.71 -22.50
C LEU A 17 4.14 13.58 -22.91
N LYS A 18 5.44 13.83 -22.81
CA LYS A 18 6.47 12.81 -23.01
C LYS A 18 6.44 11.83 -21.85
N ILE A 19 5.99 10.61 -22.13
CA ILE A 19 6.23 9.44 -21.29
C ILE A 19 7.71 9.07 -21.47
N THR A 20 8.55 9.36 -20.49
CA THR A 20 9.92 8.82 -20.44
C THR A 20 9.96 7.63 -19.50
N ALA A 21 10.10 6.44 -20.07
CA ALA A 21 10.53 5.26 -19.32
C ALA A 21 11.95 5.49 -18.78
N PRO A 22 12.23 5.31 -17.47
CA PRO A 22 13.59 5.21 -17.00
C PRO A 22 14.15 3.84 -17.40
N ALA A 23 15.27 3.86 -18.12
CA ALA A 23 16.00 2.65 -18.49
C ALA A 23 16.90 2.19 -17.32
N LYS A 24 16.84 0.87 -17.06
CA LYS A 24 17.73 -0.01 -16.26
C LYS A 24 17.43 -0.05 -14.75
N ALA A 25 17.23 -1.21 -14.10
CA ALA A 25 17.23 -2.62 -14.51
C ALA A 25 16.35 -3.42 -13.52
N HIS A 26 15.74 -4.51 -13.99
CA HIS A 26 14.96 -5.51 -13.22
C HIS A 26 13.54 -5.08 -12.82
N GLY A 27 12.56 -5.44 -13.67
CA GLY A 27 11.14 -5.38 -13.33
C GLY A 27 10.52 -4.02 -13.61
N VAL A 28 9.48 -4.00 -14.43
CA VAL A 28 8.75 -2.79 -14.79
C VAL A 28 8.01 -2.31 -13.55
N ILE A 29 8.51 -1.26 -12.90
CA ILE A 29 7.72 -0.44 -11.98
C ILE A 29 7.05 0.62 -12.85
N VAL A 30 5.74 0.51 -13.07
CA VAL A 30 4.99 1.61 -13.67
C VAL A 30 4.90 2.73 -12.65
N THR A 31 5.81 3.69 -12.77
CA THR A 31 5.75 4.95 -12.04
C THR A 31 4.72 5.84 -12.74
N ALA A 32 3.49 5.88 -12.22
CA ALA A 32 2.67 7.07 -12.42
C ALA A 32 3.40 8.23 -11.70
N GLN A 33 3.91 9.21 -12.45
CA GLN A 33 4.57 10.37 -11.84
C GLN A 33 3.52 11.26 -11.18
N LEU A 34 3.77 11.66 -9.93
CA LEU A 34 3.10 12.81 -9.34
C LEU A 34 3.60 14.06 -10.07
N VAL A 35 2.87 14.51 -11.09
CA VAL A 35 3.23 15.74 -11.81
C VAL A 35 3.10 16.91 -10.84
N ALA A 36 4.23 17.59 -10.57
CA ALA A 36 4.36 18.66 -9.60
C ALA A 36 3.69 19.99 -10.01
N GLU A 37 2.58 19.95 -10.75
CA GLU A 37 1.74 21.13 -11.00
C GLU A 37 0.52 21.08 -10.08
N GLN A 38 0.75 21.51 -8.83
CA GLN A 38 -0.15 22.30 -7.97
C GLN A 38 0.40 22.24 -6.54
N LEU A 39 1.15 23.31 -6.21
CA LEU A 39 1.65 23.71 -4.90
C LEU A 39 0.63 23.36 -3.80
N GLU A 40 1.01 22.53 -2.82
CA GLU A 40 0.53 22.53 -1.42
C GLU A 40 0.88 21.25 -0.63
N LEU A 41 1.09 20.11 -1.28
CA LEU A 41 1.75 18.99 -0.62
C LEU A 41 3.25 19.27 -0.62
N GLN A 42 3.81 19.65 0.51
CA GLN A 42 5.26 19.62 0.75
C GLN A 42 5.76 18.16 0.76
N CYS A 43 5.45 17.36 -0.27
CA CYS A 43 5.92 16.00 -0.44
C CYS A 43 7.45 16.05 -0.51
N PRO A 44 8.16 15.27 0.33
CA PRO A 44 9.61 15.40 0.49
C PRO A 44 10.36 14.95 -0.77
N VAL A 45 9.70 14.17 -1.62
CA VAL A 45 10.26 13.66 -2.87
C VAL A 45 9.47 14.28 -4.03
N LYS A 46 10.11 15.24 -4.70
CA LYS A 46 9.69 15.71 -6.01
C LYS A 46 9.78 14.52 -6.97
N ASP A 47 8.70 14.22 -7.69
CA ASP A 47 8.61 13.12 -8.66
C ASP A 47 8.59 11.69 -8.11
N ALA A 48 8.16 11.48 -6.85
CA ALA A 48 7.93 10.13 -6.34
C ALA A 48 6.97 9.34 -7.25
N GLY A 49 7.41 8.15 -7.67
CA GLY A 49 6.56 7.19 -8.37
C GLY A 49 5.52 6.55 -7.45
N ILE A 50 4.63 5.75 -8.03
CA ILE A 50 3.62 4.99 -7.30
C ILE A 50 3.87 3.51 -7.54
N VAL A 51 3.94 2.73 -6.46
CA VAL A 51 3.94 1.27 -6.49
C VAL A 51 2.63 0.81 -5.87
N ALA A 52 1.71 0.33 -6.71
CA ALA A 52 0.42 -0.17 -6.28
C ALA A 52 0.40 -1.70 -6.17
N PHE A 53 -0.31 -2.22 -5.18
CA PHE A 53 -0.43 -3.66 -4.91
C PHE A 53 -1.80 -3.97 -4.29
N TYR A 54 -2.26 -5.22 -4.38
CA TYR A 54 -3.49 -5.67 -3.71
C TYR A 54 -3.54 -7.18 -3.44
N PHE A 55 -3.26 -8.00 -4.46
CA PHE A 55 -3.23 -9.48 -4.42
C PHE A 55 -4.28 -10.14 -3.48
N PRO A 56 -5.56 -10.25 -3.85
CA PRO A 56 -6.58 -10.96 -3.07
C PRO A 56 -6.54 -12.48 -3.36
N GLY A 57 -5.37 -13.10 -3.23
CA GLY A 57 -5.15 -14.51 -3.59
C GLY A 57 -4.75 -14.76 -5.04
N TYR A 58 -4.85 -13.76 -5.92
CA TYR A 58 -4.40 -13.80 -7.31
C TYR A 58 -3.87 -12.43 -7.77
N PRO A 59 -2.99 -12.36 -8.78
CA PRO A 59 -2.51 -11.07 -9.31
C PRO A 59 -3.62 -10.26 -9.99
N THR A 60 -3.88 -9.06 -9.49
CA THR A 60 -4.76 -8.08 -10.15
C THR A 60 -4.06 -7.30 -11.25
N ALA A 61 -4.76 -6.38 -11.93
CA ALA A 61 -4.17 -5.51 -12.93
C ALA A 61 -3.02 -4.65 -12.35
N VAL A 62 -3.18 -4.10 -11.14
CA VAL A 62 -2.11 -3.31 -10.51
C VAL A 62 -0.92 -4.16 -10.11
N ASP A 63 -1.15 -5.39 -9.65
CA ASP A 63 -0.08 -6.31 -9.29
C ASP A 63 0.75 -6.73 -10.51
N LYS A 64 0.09 -7.00 -11.65
CA LYS A 64 0.76 -7.31 -12.92
C LYS A 64 1.57 -6.12 -13.44
N THR A 65 1.03 -4.92 -13.25
CA THR A 65 1.62 -3.66 -13.73
C THR A 65 2.82 -3.24 -12.89
N CYS A 66 2.72 -3.31 -11.56
CA CYS A 66 3.77 -2.86 -10.64
C CYS A 66 4.71 -3.99 -10.18
N GLN A 67 4.36 -5.25 -10.45
CA GLN A 67 5.09 -6.44 -10.00
C GLN A 67 5.31 -6.48 -8.47
N ALA A 68 4.35 -5.95 -7.72
CA ALA A 68 4.47 -5.67 -6.29
C ALA A 68 3.51 -6.48 -5.41
N ALA A 69 2.92 -7.57 -5.94
CA ALA A 69 2.01 -8.46 -5.21
C ALA A 69 2.57 -8.92 -3.85
N PHE A 70 3.89 -9.08 -3.75
CA PHE A 70 4.57 -9.52 -2.54
C PHE A 70 4.40 -8.56 -1.34
N LEU A 71 3.99 -7.31 -1.58
CA LEU A 71 3.70 -6.34 -0.54
C LEU A 71 2.39 -6.64 0.20
N ALA A 72 1.41 -7.24 -0.48
CA ALA A 72 0.07 -7.53 0.07
C ALA A 72 0.08 -8.61 1.17
N ASN A 73 -0.87 -8.55 2.11
CA ASN A 73 -0.94 -9.49 3.23
C ASN A 73 -1.32 -10.92 2.83
N PHE A 74 -2.11 -11.05 1.76
CA PHE A 74 -2.61 -12.33 1.25
C PHE A 74 -1.56 -13.06 0.40
N PHE A 75 -0.42 -12.42 0.10
CA PHE A 75 0.65 -13.03 -0.68
C PHE A 75 1.21 -14.28 0.04
N PRO A 76 1.33 -15.43 -0.64
CA PRO A 76 1.70 -16.70 -0.02
C PRO A 76 3.20 -16.72 0.29
N ARG A 77 3.57 -16.21 1.45
CA ARG A 77 4.92 -16.31 1.98
C ARG A 77 4.91 -16.58 3.48
N SER A 78 5.60 -17.65 3.87
CA SER A 78 5.68 -18.03 5.27
C SER A 78 6.41 -17.01 6.12
N LEU A 79 5.93 -16.85 7.36
CA LEU A 79 6.49 -16.00 8.39
C LEU A 79 6.19 -16.59 9.77
N GLN A 80 6.93 -16.15 10.78
CA GLN A 80 6.68 -16.55 12.17
C GLN A 80 6.12 -15.36 12.95
N VAL A 81 5.01 -15.57 13.66
CA VAL A 81 4.35 -14.54 14.48
C VAL A 81 3.79 -15.21 15.73
N GLY A 82 3.76 -14.51 16.86
CA GLY A 82 3.07 -14.95 18.07
C GLY A 82 2.72 -13.79 18.99
N PRO A 83 2.06 -14.06 20.13
CA PRO A 83 1.80 -13.09 21.18
C PRO A 83 3.08 -12.47 21.71
N VAL A 84 2.98 -11.29 22.30
CA VAL A 84 4.13 -10.52 22.84
C VAL A 84 5.02 -11.33 23.78
N ASN A 85 4.44 -12.25 24.56
CA ASN A 85 5.14 -13.03 25.58
C ASN A 85 5.17 -14.55 25.30
N GLN A 86 4.94 -14.96 24.05
CA GLN A 86 4.93 -16.38 23.68
C GLN A 86 5.84 -16.64 22.48
N LYS A 87 6.24 -17.91 22.28
CA LYS A 87 7.03 -18.30 21.11
C LYS A 87 6.19 -18.12 19.84
N PRO A 88 6.77 -17.57 18.76
CA PRO A 88 6.04 -17.44 17.51
C PRO A 88 5.85 -18.80 16.84
N VAL A 89 4.78 -18.92 16.07
CA VAL A 89 4.48 -20.08 15.23
C VAL A 89 4.47 -19.67 13.76
N GLN A 90 4.60 -20.65 12.87
CA GLN A 90 4.65 -20.39 11.43
C GLN A 90 3.24 -20.28 10.83
N PHE A 91 3.05 -19.29 9.96
CA PHE A 91 1.86 -19.11 9.12
C PHE A 91 2.24 -19.10 7.64
N GLY A 92 1.29 -19.40 6.76
CA GLY A 92 1.50 -19.39 5.30
C GLY A 92 1.52 -18.00 4.65
N ASN A 93 0.94 -16.99 5.29
CA ASN A 93 0.87 -15.60 4.82
C ASN A 93 0.59 -14.64 5.98
N ALA A 94 0.77 -13.33 5.74
CA ALA A 94 0.60 -12.31 6.77
C ALA A 94 -0.86 -12.09 7.19
N GLU A 95 -1.84 -12.30 6.30
CA GLU A 95 -3.26 -12.22 6.67
C GLU A 95 -3.62 -13.29 7.71
N ALA A 96 -3.22 -14.54 7.48
CA ALA A 96 -3.41 -15.64 8.42
C ALA A 96 -2.78 -15.35 9.79
N ALA A 97 -1.52 -14.90 9.80
CA ALA A 97 -0.83 -14.51 11.03
C ALA A 97 -1.51 -13.34 11.76
N PHE A 98 -2.01 -12.34 11.02
CA PHE A 98 -2.67 -11.19 11.62
C PHE A 98 -4.05 -11.55 12.21
N GLN A 99 -4.85 -12.34 11.48
CA GLN A 99 -6.15 -12.76 12.01
C GLN A 99 -5.99 -13.71 13.19
N SER A 100 -4.97 -14.58 13.22
CA SER A 100 -4.74 -15.47 14.36
C SER A 100 -4.44 -14.73 15.65
N LEU A 101 -3.84 -13.53 15.60
CA LEU A 101 -3.60 -12.71 16.80
C LEU A 101 -4.90 -12.24 17.49
N LYS A 102 -6.03 -12.27 16.79
CA LYS A 102 -7.36 -12.01 17.37
C LYS A 102 -7.99 -13.26 18.00
N PHE A 103 -7.45 -14.44 17.69
CA PHE A 103 -8.03 -15.73 18.07
C PHE A 103 -6.91 -16.72 18.46
N TRP A 104 -5.95 -16.27 19.27
CA TRP A 104 -4.69 -16.97 19.43
C TRP A 104 -4.82 -18.40 19.99
N GLU A 105 -5.79 -18.63 20.87
CA GLU A 105 -6.13 -19.97 21.36
C GLU A 105 -6.51 -20.96 20.24
N ARG A 106 -6.78 -20.44 19.04
CA ARG A 106 -7.16 -21.19 17.84
C ARG A 106 -6.19 -20.95 16.69
N HIS A 107 -4.96 -20.50 16.97
CA HIS A 107 -3.98 -20.13 15.94
C HIS A 107 -3.70 -21.26 14.94
N GLU A 108 -3.74 -22.53 15.37
CA GLU A 108 -3.58 -23.72 14.53
C GLU A 108 -4.58 -23.76 13.36
N GLU A 109 -5.81 -23.25 13.57
CA GLU A 109 -6.85 -23.16 12.54
C GLU A 109 -6.51 -22.16 11.43
N PHE A 110 -5.54 -21.25 11.66
CA PHE A 110 -5.12 -20.24 10.70
C PHE A 110 -3.80 -20.59 9.99
N GLN A 111 -2.93 -21.39 10.60
CA GLN A 111 -1.53 -21.59 10.12
C GLN A 111 -1.40 -21.96 8.65
N LYS A 112 -2.32 -22.81 8.16
CA LYS A 112 -2.30 -23.36 6.80
C LYS A 112 -3.26 -22.66 5.82
N LEU A 113 -4.02 -21.68 6.29
CA LEU A 113 -5.01 -20.99 5.45
C LEU A 113 -4.32 -20.03 4.47
N SER A 114 -4.86 -19.94 3.26
CA SER A 114 -4.63 -18.80 2.35
C SER A 114 -5.17 -17.50 2.96
N GLY A 115 -4.84 -16.36 2.36
CA GLY A 115 -5.36 -15.07 2.83
C GLY A 115 -6.89 -15.01 2.80
N ASP A 116 -7.52 -15.49 1.72
CA ASP A 116 -8.98 -15.51 1.59
C ASP A 116 -9.66 -16.46 2.57
N GLU A 117 -9.07 -17.63 2.82
CA GLU A 117 -9.58 -18.57 3.81
C GLU A 117 -9.44 -18.00 5.23
N ALA A 118 -8.33 -17.36 5.57
CA ALA A 118 -8.14 -16.69 6.85
C ALA A 118 -9.13 -15.54 7.06
N PHE A 119 -9.38 -14.75 6.01
CA PHE A 119 -10.37 -13.68 6.04
C PHE A 119 -11.79 -14.23 6.16
N THR A 120 -12.11 -15.34 5.49
CA THR A 120 -13.41 -16.02 5.67
C THR A 120 -13.54 -16.56 7.10
N LYS A 121 -12.48 -17.18 7.63
CA LYS A 121 -12.45 -17.75 8.96
C LYS A 121 -12.69 -16.71 10.04
N LYS A 122 -12.05 -15.54 9.98
CA LYS A 122 -12.29 -14.47 10.98
C LYS A 122 -13.74 -13.96 10.95
N LEU A 123 -14.44 -14.02 9.80
CA LEU A 123 -15.85 -13.67 9.73
C LEU A 123 -16.74 -14.71 10.44
N GLN A 124 -16.38 -16.00 10.36
CA GLN A 124 -17.07 -17.07 11.08
C GLN A 124 -16.89 -16.97 12.60
N LEU A 125 -15.78 -16.38 13.06
CA LEU A 125 -15.45 -16.21 14.47
C LEU A 125 -15.86 -14.83 15.04
N LYS A 126 -16.55 -14.03 14.24
CA LYS A 126 -16.94 -12.66 14.60
C LYS A 126 -17.71 -12.64 15.94
N GLY A 127 -17.33 -11.71 16.81
CA GLY A 127 -17.87 -11.57 18.16
C GLY A 127 -17.02 -12.24 19.24
N THR A 128 -15.94 -12.94 18.86
CA THR A 128 -15.01 -13.61 19.79
C THR A 128 -13.58 -13.08 19.69
N GLU A 129 -13.38 -11.95 19.02
CA GLU A 129 -12.08 -11.34 18.82
C GLU A 129 -11.44 -10.88 20.14
N ASP A 130 -10.16 -11.20 20.33
CA ASP A 130 -9.28 -10.48 21.22
C ASP A 130 -8.83 -9.16 20.57
N PHE A 131 -9.40 -8.05 21.03
CA PHE A 131 -9.04 -6.70 20.58
C PHE A 131 -7.73 -6.17 21.15
N THR A 132 -7.08 -6.89 22.08
CA THR A 132 -5.68 -6.63 22.45
C THR A 132 -4.70 -7.22 21.43
N TYR A 133 -5.19 -8.03 20.49
CA TYR A 133 -4.39 -8.71 19.47
C TYR A 133 -3.26 -9.52 20.11
N SER A 134 -3.54 -10.37 21.10
CA SER A 134 -2.53 -11.14 21.82
C SER A 134 -1.45 -10.27 22.49
N GLY A 135 -1.87 -9.14 23.06
CA GLY A 135 -1.02 -8.22 23.82
C GLY A 135 -0.34 -7.09 23.02
N TYR A 136 -0.59 -6.94 21.73
CA TYR A 136 -0.10 -5.80 20.93
C TYR A 136 -0.90 -4.51 21.12
N SER A 137 -2.01 -4.55 21.86
CA SER A 137 -2.88 -3.42 22.23
C SER A 137 -3.66 -2.75 21.09
N SER A 138 -3.30 -2.97 19.83
CA SER A 138 -4.02 -2.41 18.68
C SER A 138 -3.80 -3.20 17.39
N ASN A 139 -4.72 -3.04 16.43
CA ASN A 139 -4.57 -3.57 15.08
C ASN A 139 -3.34 -3.01 14.35
N TRP A 140 -3.03 -1.73 14.57
CA TRP A 140 -1.88 -1.06 14.00
C TRP A 140 -0.58 -1.71 14.45
N ALA A 141 -0.37 -1.84 15.77
CA ALA A 141 0.82 -2.43 16.35
C ALA A 141 0.97 -3.93 16.02
N ALA A 142 -0.15 -4.68 16.05
CA ALA A 142 -0.15 -6.08 15.66
C ALA A 142 0.26 -6.27 14.18
N MET A 143 -0.33 -5.50 13.26
CA MET A 143 0.06 -5.57 11.84
C MET A 143 1.52 -5.13 11.65
N ARG A 144 1.98 -4.12 12.39
CA ARG A 144 3.37 -3.65 12.31
C ARG A 144 4.33 -4.79 12.64
N HIS A 145 4.03 -5.55 13.69
CA HIS A 145 4.80 -6.72 14.09
C HIS A 145 4.76 -7.84 13.03
N VAL A 146 3.57 -8.12 12.47
CA VAL A 146 3.41 -9.10 11.38
C VAL A 146 4.27 -8.72 10.17
N LEU A 147 4.24 -7.45 9.74
CA LEU A 147 5.04 -6.97 8.61
C LEU A 147 6.55 -7.02 8.92
N GLN A 148 6.97 -6.62 10.12
CA GLN A 148 8.38 -6.75 10.53
C GLN A 148 8.89 -8.18 10.43
N ASN A 149 8.07 -9.18 10.76
CA ASN A 149 8.39 -10.60 10.60
C ASN A 149 8.35 -11.06 9.15
N LYS A 150 7.32 -10.65 8.38
CA LYS A 150 7.20 -10.96 6.94
C LYS A 150 8.46 -10.53 6.16
N PHE A 151 8.94 -9.32 6.42
CA PHE A 151 10.12 -8.76 5.75
C PHE A 151 11.45 -9.11 6.46
N GLN A 152 11.45 -10.11 7.36
CA GLN A 152 12.70 -10.80 7.70
C GLN A 152 13.21 -11.67 6.56
N ASP A 153 12.31 -12.09 5.66
CA ASP A 153 12.67 -12.75 4.41
C ASP A 153 13.57 -11.85 3.56
N PRO A 154 14.80 -12.29 3.19
CA PRO A 154 15.73 -11.46 2.43
C PRO A 154 15.22 -11.01 1.06
N GLN A 155 14.46 -11.86 0.35
CA GLN A 155 13.91 -11.53 -0.97
C GLN A 155 12.83 -10.47 -0.84
N LEU A 156 11.91 -10.62 0.11
CA LEU A 156 10.87 -9.61 0.35
C LEU A 156 11.47 -8.29 0.83
N ARG A 157 12.45 -8.35 1.74
CA ARG A 157 13.17 -7.18 2.25
C ARG A 157 13.86 -6.41 1.12
N GLN A 158 14.52 -7.12 0.21
CA GLN A 158 15.14 -6.51 -0.96
C GLN A 158 14.09 -5.89 -1.89
N GLY A 159 12.97 -6.59 -2.14
CA GLY A 159 11.85 -6.07 -2.91
C GLY A 159 11.28 -4.78 -2.33
N LEU A 160 11.07 -4.71 -1.02
CA LEU A 160 10.59 -3.50 -0.35
C LEU A 160 11.57 -2.34 -0.49
N ARG A 161 12.88 -2.59 -0.33
CA ARG A 161 13.93 -1.57 -0.54
C ARG A 161 13.97 -1.09 -1.99
N ALA A 162 13.73 -1.98 -2.95
CA ALA A 162 13.73 -1.65 -4.38
C ALA A 162 12.57 -0.76 -4.81
N THR A 163 11.54 -0.59 -3.97
CA THR A 163 10.48 0.42 -4.21
C THR A 163 10.98 1.87 -4.07
N ASP A 164 12.24 2.04 -3.65
CA ASP A 164 12.96 3.30 -3.50
C ASP A 164 12.13 4.39 -2.79
N ASP A 165 11.94 5.54 -3.44
CA ASP A 165 11.19 6.67 -2.89
C ASP A 165 9.69 6.62 -3.27
N ALA A 166 9.20 5.52 -3.87
CA ALA A 166 7.82 5.45 -4.33
C ALA A 166 6.80 5.48 -3.19
N VAL A 167 5.63 6.04 -3.47
CA VAL A 167 4.45 5.90 -2.61
C VAL A 167 3.92 4.47 -2.76
N LEU A 168 3.79 3.77 -1.64
CA LEU A 168 3.22 2.43 -1.61
C LEU A 168 1.71 2.53 -1.40
N LEU A 169 0.93 2.03 -2.37
CA LEU A 169 -0.52 2.16 -2.38
C LEU A 169 -1.20 0.78 -2.43
N GLU A 170 -1.80 0.37 -1.32
CA GLU A 170 -2.68 -0.79 -1.28
C GLU A 170 -3.98 -0.41 -2.02
N HIS A 171 -4.13 -0.88 -3.26
CA HIS A 171 -5.23 -0.51 -4.15
C HIS A 171 -6.23 -1.64 -4.33
N ASN A 172 -7.23 -1.64 -3.46
CA ASN A 172 -8.42 -2.45 -3.67
C ASN A 172 -9.26 -1.85 -4.82
N PRO A 173 -9.63 -2.61 -5.86
CA PRO A 173 -10.45 -2.10 -6.95
C PRO A 173 -11.92 -1.83 -6.55
N VAL A 174 -12.38 -2.37 -5.42
CA VAL A 174 -13.78 -2.27 -4.96
C VAL A 174 -13.92 -1.18 -3.89
N SER A 175 -14.78 -0.20 -4.15
CA SER A 175 -15.15 0.85 -3.19
C SER A 175 -15.92 0.30 -1.98
N ASN A 176 -15.77 0.96 -0.82
CA ASN A 176 -16.42 0.65 0.45
C ASN A 176 -16.12 -0.74 1.03
N ARG A 177 -15.09 -1.42 0.50
CA ARG A 177 -14.66 -2.73 0.99
C ARG A 177 -13.60 -2.63 2.08
N ASP A 178 -12.69 -1.66 1.98
CA ASP A 178 -11.65 -1.45 3.00
C ASP A 178 -11.15 0.00 3.03
N ALA A 179 -11.70 0.80 3.93
CA ALA A 179 -11.29 2.19 4.13
C ALA A 179 -10.11 2.36 5.11
N ILE A 180 -9.59 1.27 5.69
CA ILE A 180 -8.52 1.34 6.70
C ILE A 180 -7.18 0.90 6.09
N TRP A 181 -7.07 -0.33 5.61
CA TRP A 181 -5.79 -0.85 5.13
C TRP A 181 -5.48 -0.40 3.70
N SER A 182 -6.52 -0.18 2.89
CA SER A 182 -6.41 0.21 1.50
C SER A 182 -6.74 1.68 1.25
N ASN A 183 -6.60 2.11 -0.01
CA ASN A 183 -7.05 3.42 -0.49
C ASN A 183 -8.58 3.52 -0.73
N ASN A 184 -9.35 2.47 -0.46
CA ASN A 184 -10.80 2.36 -0.71
C ASN A 184 -11.21 2.52 -2.19
N SER A 185 -10.32 2.20 -3.15
CA SER A 185 -10.49 2.37 -4.61
C SER A 185 -10.53 3.82 -5.12
N ASP A 186 -11.07 4.75 -4.34
CA ASP A 186 -11.28 6.16 -4.70
C ASP A 186 -10.32 7.14 -4.01
N GLY A 187 -9.49 6.66 -3.08
CA GLY A 187 -8.52 7.45 -2.33
C GLY A 187 -9.06 7.99 -1.01
N SER A 188 -10.29 7.66 -0.62
CA SER A 188 -10.85 8.00 0.69
C SER A 188 -10.32 7.14 1.84
N GLY A 189 -9.71 5.99 1.52
CA GLY A 189 -9.14 5.08 2.52
C GLY A 189 -7.84 5.57 3.14
N LYS A 190 -7.51 5.07 4.32
CA LYS A 190 -6.31 5.47 5.07
C LYS A 190 -5.01 4.92 4.49
N ASN A 191 -5.06 3.87 3.65
CA ASN A 191 -3.89 3.18 3.09
C ASN A 191 -2.86 2.76 4.17
N TRP A 192 -3.33 2.27 5.32
CA TRP A 192 -2.46 1.91 6.44
C TRP A 192 -1.45 0.81 6.10
N LEU A 193 -1.78 -0.13 5.21
CA LEU A 193 -0.82 -1.16 4.80
C LEU A 193 0.35 -0.53 4.03
N GLY A 194 0.05 0.29 3.02
CA GLY A 194 1.07 1.05 2.29
C GLY A 194 1.92 1.93 3.20
N LEU A 195 1.28 2.63 4.15
CA LEU A 195 1.97 3.46 5.14
C LEU A 195 2.94 2.67 6.02
N GLN A 196 2.50 1.55 6.61
CA GLN A 196 3.38 0.74 7.46
C GLN A 196 4.56 0.14 6.68
N LEU A 197 4.36 -0.19 5.40
CA LEU A 197 5.44 -0.63 4.53
C LEU A 197 6.43 0.49 4.22
N MET A 198 5.97 1.74 4.02
CA MET A 198 6.87 2.90 3.85
C MET A 198 7.67 3.20 5.13
N ILE A 199 7.03 3.09 6.29
CA ILE A 199 7.72 3.19 7.60
C ILE A 199 8.76 2.07 7.75
N LEU A 200 8.39 0.83 7.41
CA LEU A 200 9.32 -0.32 7.46
C LEU A 200 10.50 -0.14 6.51
N ARG A 201 10.24 0.33 5.28
CA ARG A 201 11.29 0.65 4.30
C ARG A 201 12.26 1.69 4.86
N THR A 202 11.73 2.72 5.51
CA THR A 202 12.52 3.78 6.14
C THR A 202 13.48 3.21 7.19
N GLU A 203 12.95 2.40 8.12
CA GLU A 203 13.77 1.76 9.16
C GLU A 203 14.86 0.85 8.58
N LEU A 204 14.55 0.11 7.52
CA LEU A 204 15.50 -0.80 6.85
C LEU A 204 16.62 -0.08 6.09
N ARG A 205 16.37 1.15 5.60
CA ARG A 205 17.35 1.93 4.81
C ARG A 205 18.21 2.86 5.66
N ARG A 206 17.75 3.25 6.87
CA ARG A 206 18.44 4.19 7.78
C ARG A 206 18.78 5.57 7.17
N ALA A 207 18.13 5.95 6.06
CA ALA A 207 18.32 7.21 5.35
C ALA A 207 17.23 7.40 4.27
N ASP A 208 15.95 7.39 4.68
CA ASP A 208 14.83 7.56 3.76
C ASP A 208 14.31 9.00 3.82
N LYS A 209 14.14 9.64 2.65
CA LYS A 209 13.62 11.01 2.53
C LYS A 209 12.21 11.14 3.11
N TRP A 210 11.48 10.03 3.21
CA TRP A 210 10.16 9.96 3.81
C TRP A 210 10.17 10.10 5.33
N GLU A 211 11.26 9.75 6.03
CA GLU A 211 11.23 9.61 7.50
C GLU A 211 10.76 10.88 8.20
N SER A 212 11.42 12.01 7.93
CA SER A 212 11.12 13.28 8.59
C SER A 212 9.69 13.74 8.30
N TRP A 213 9.25 13.63 7.04
CA TRP A 213 7.91 14.02 6.63
C TRP A 213 6.84 13.12 7.23
N LEU A 214 7.05 11.80 7.22
CA LEU A 214 6.13 10.84 7.82
C LEU A 214 6.00 11.09 9.33
N ARG A 215 7.10 11.33 10.05
CA ARG A 215 7.06 11.64 11.50
C ARG A 215 6.32 12.94 11.82
N GLN A 216 6.36 13.92 10.92
CA GLN A 216 5.63 15.17 11.07
C GLN A 216 4.11 14.96 10.94
N HIS A 217 3.68 14.07 10.03
CA HIS A 217 2.29 13.92 9.63
C HIS A 217 1.60 12.64 10.12
N VAL A 218 2.34 11.71 10.71
CA VAL A 218 1.86 10.41 11.17
C VAL A 218 2.51 10.05 12.50
N ASP A 219 1.69 9.65 13.47
CA ASP A 219 2.16 8.97 14.66
C ASP A 219 2.48 7.51 14.33
N PHE A 220 3.77 7.14 14.42
CA PHE A 220 4.23 5.79 14.07
C PHE A 220 3.73 4.72 15.04
N SER A 221 3.31 5.10 16.26
CA SER A 221 2.82 4.18 17.28
C SER A 221 1.34 3.82 17.10
N THR A 222 0.55 4.71 16.49
CA THR A 222 -0.91 4.54 16.37
C THR A 222 -1.43 4.56 14.94
N GLY A 223 -0.63 5.05 13.98
CA GLY A 223 -1.07 5.31 12.61
C GLY A 223 -2.01 6.51 12.48
N ALA A 224 -2.17 7.32 13.53
CA ALA A 224 -2.95 8.54 13.50
C ALA A 224 -2.28 9.61 12.62
N PHE A 225 -3.10 10.40 11.92
CA PHE A 225 -2.62 11.45 11.02
C PHE A 225 -2.70 12.82 11.70
N HIS A 226 -1.70 13.67 11.45
CA HIS A 226 -1.71 15.07 11.83
C HIS A 226 -2.05 15.91 10.59
N GLY A 227 -3.29 16.39 10.53
CA GLY A 227 -3.82 17.18 9.42
C GLY A 227 -4.08 16.37 8.13
N GLU A 228 -4.13 17.07 7.01
CA GLU A 228 -4.60 16.53 5.72
C GLU A 228 -3.50 16.06 4.77
N ALA A 229 -2.23 16.14 5.17
CA ALA A 229 -1.09 15.87 4.28
C ALA A 229 -1.09 14.43 3.77
N TRP A 230 -1.19 13.44 4.68
CA TRP A 230 -1.26 12.03 4.30
C TRP A 230 -2.54 11.67 3.54
N PRO A 231 -3.76 12.01 4.02
CA PRO A 231 -4.98 11.79 3.25
C PRO A 231 -4.93 12.38 1.83
N THR A 232 -4.36 13.58 1.67
CA THR A 232 -4.23 14.21 0.35
C THR A 232 -3.21 13.46 -0.53
N LEU A 233 -2.11 12.95 0.03
CA LEU A 233 -1.16 12.10 -0.69
C LEU A 233 -1.86 10.84 -1.24
N VAL A 234 -2.67 10.16 -0.42
CA VAL A 234 -3.41 8.95 -0.82
C VAL A 234 -4.40 9.25 -1.95
N ARG A 235 -5.18 10.34 -1.83
CA ARG A 235 -6.10 10.79 -2.88
C ARG A 235 -5.39 11.06 -4.20
N ARG A 236 -4.27 11.80 -4.17
CA ARG A 236 -3.49 12.13 -5.38
C ARG A 236 -2.85 10.88 -6.00
N ALA A 237 -2.26 10.02 -5.18
CA ALA A 237 -1.69 8.76 -5.65
C ALA A 237 -2.74 7.89 -6.34
N THR A 238 -3.94 7.80 -5.74
CA THR A 238 -5.07 7.07 -6.32
C THR A 238 -5.50 7.64 -7.67
N LEU A 239 -5.61 8.96 -7.79
CA LEU A 239 -5.96 9.62 -9.05
C LEU A 239 -4.92 9.35 -10.15
N CYS A 240 -3.62 9.47 -9.82
CA CYS A 240 -2.52 9.20 -10.76
C CYS A 240 -2.52 7.73 -11.22
N LEU A 241 -2.73 6.79 -10.29
CA LEU A 241 -2.85 5.37 -10.63
C LEU A 241 -4.00 5.11 -11.60
N ARG A 242 -5.20 5.62 -11.28
CA ARG A 242 -6.41 5.41 -12.11
C ARG A 242 -6.24 5.95 -13.53
N ARG A 243 -5.64 7.15 -13.68
CA ARG A 243 -5.33 7.72 -15.00
C ARG A 243 -4.39 6.83 -15.80
N SER A 244 -3.36 6.28 -15.15
CA SER A 244 -2.36 5.41 -15.79
C SER A 244 -2.94 4.07 -16.23
N LEU A 245 -3.87 3.51 -15.45
CA LEU A 245 -4.57 2.27 -15.82
C LEU A 245 -5.52 2.49 -17.00
N GLN A 246 -6.20 3.64 -17.07
CA GLN A 246 -7.11 3.98 -18.17
C GLN A 246 -6.37 4.22 -19.50
N SER A 247 -5.17 4.77 -19.46
CA SER A 247 -4.35 4.99 -20.66
C SER A 247 -3.66 3.74 -21.20
N SER A 248 -3.73 2.62 -20.47
CA SER A 248 -3.11 1.34 -20.82
C SER A 248 -4.09 0.32 -21.43
N LEU A 249 -5.36 0.71 -21.57
CA LEU A 249 -6.44 -0.02 -22.23
C LEU A 249 -6.72 0.58 -23.61
#